data_AF-A0A7X6T104-F1
#
_entry.id   AF-A0A7X6T104-F1
#
_cell.length_a   1.000
_cell.length_b   1.000
_cell.length_c   1.000
_cell.angle_alpha   90.00
_cell.angle_beta   90.00
_cell.angle_gamma   90.00
#
_symmetry.space_group_name_H-M   'P 1'
#
loop_
_entity.id
_entity.type
_entity.pdbx_description
1 polymer ?
#
loop_
_entity_poly.entity_id
_entity_poly.type
_entity_poly.pdbx_seq_one_letter_code
_entity_poly.pdbx_strand_id
1 'polypeptide(L)'
;MKITDQFIIINKLTLASNDLDSLMMLYLPSTNMSAISVYLLLVSLSMHHEQGAIRKLCDVLNVDVQTLADGLSKCEQLQLISTYKKQEEFHDVYAFDVHRPLDVNSFLKHDVFGRYIIKVLDASYIMQLKEAHQSFVL
;
A
#
# COMPACT_ATOMS: atom_id res chain seq x y z
N MET A 1 -15.45 8.50 -4.53
CA MET A 1 -14.55 8.51 -5.70
C MET A 1 -15.35 8.18 -6.93
N LYS A 2 -15.10 8.88 -8.04
CA LYS A 2 -15.73 8.69 -9.36
C LYS A 2 -14.63 8.59 -10.40
N ILE A 3 -14.90 7.92 -11.52
CA ILE A 3 -13.93 7.76 -12.62
C ILE A 3 -13.52 9.07 -13.29
N THR A 4 -14.34 10.13 -13.16
CA THR A 4 -14.09 11.48 -13.67
C THR A 4 -13.28 12.34 -12.71
N ASP A 5 -13.15 11.93 -11.44
CA ASP A 5 -12.31 12.61 -10.47
C ASP A 5 -10.84 12.53 -10.90
N GLN A 6 -10.03 13.46 -10.43
CA GLN A 6 -8.61 13.53 -10.73
C GLN A 6 -7.78 13.00 -9.56
N PHE A 7 -6.57 12.54 -9.86
CA PHE A 7 -5.56 12.22 -8.88
C PHE A 7 -4.24 12.94 -9.15
N ILE A 8 -3.51 13.20 -8.08
CA ILE A 8 -2.10 13.60 -8.07
C ILE A 8 -1.35 12.72 -7.06
N ILE A 9 -0.05 12.52 -7.29
CA ILE A 9 0.83 11.86 -6.32
C ILE A 9 1.78 12.90 -5.74
N ILE A 10 1.79 13.01 -4.41
CA ILE A 10 2.38 14.17 -3.71
C ILE A 10 3.89 14.00 -3.56
N ASN A 11 4.35 12.78 -3.32
CA ASN A 11 5.73 12.46 -3.01
C ASN A 11 6.31 11.45 -4.01
N LYS A 12 7.61 11.21 -3.93
CA LYS A 12 8.29 10.17 -4.68
C LYS A 12 8.69 9.04 -3.76
N LEU A 13 8.53 7.80 -4.23
CA LEU A 13 9.00 6.63 -3.50
C LEU A 13 9.63 5.61 -4.46
N THR A 14 10.82 5.14 -4.10
CA THR A 14 11.45 3.96 -4.70
C THR A 14 11.50 2.86 -3.66
N LEU A 15 11.16 1.63 -4.08
CA LEU A 15 11.25 0.43 -3.25
C LEU A 15 12.58 -0.29 -3.46
N ALA A 16 13.16 -0.75 -2.37
CA ALA A 16 14.29 -1.68 -2.33
C ALA A 16 13.79 -3.12 -2.16
N SER A 17 14.70 -4.09 -2.31
CA SER A 17 14.35 -5.53 -2.24
C SER A 17 13.68 -5.91 -0.92
N ASN A 18 14.16 -5.38 0.20
CA ASN A 18 13.58 -5.61 1.53
C ASN A 18 12.17 -5.03 1.70
N ASP A 19 11.85 -3.95 0.97
CA ASP A 19 10.50 -3.40 0.95
C ASP A 19 9.56 -4.39 0.22
N LEU A 20 10.02 -4.99 -0.88
CA LEU A 20 9.28 -6.03 -1.61
C LEU A 20 9.07 -7.29 -0.78
N ASP A 21 10.10 -7.74 -0.05
CA ASP A 21 9.98 -8.86 0.89
C ASP A 21 8.90 -8.59 1.94
N SER A 22 8.90 -7.39 2.52
CA SER A 22 7.90 -6.98 3.51
C SER A 22 6.50 -6.95 2.91
N LEU A 23 6.35 -6.43 1.68
CA LEU A 23 5.07 -6.44 0.98
C LEU A 23 4.54 -7.86 0.77
N MET A 24 5.40 -8.78 0.33
CA MET A 24 5.01 -10.15 -0.02
C MET A 24 4.74 -11.01 1.22
N MET A 25 5.59 -10.90 2.25
CA MET A 25 5.53 -11.77 3.43
C MET A 25 4.51 -11.30 4.47
N LEU A 26 4.18 -10.00 4.51
CA LEU A 26 3.37 -9.42 5.59
C LEU A 26 2.17 -8.63 5.09
N TYR A 27 2.35 -7.68 4.15
CA TYR A 27 1.25 -6.82 3.71
C TYR A 27 0.26 -7.55 2.81
N LEU A 28 0.73 -8.44 1.93
CA LEU A 28 -0.14 -9.25 1.07
C LEU A 28 -1.06 -10.16 1.91
N PRO A 29 -0.56 -10.95 2.88
CA PRO A 29 -1.43 -11.68 3.81
C PRO A 29 -2.34 -10.77 4.64
N SER A 30 -1.87 -9.58 5.00
CA SER A 30 -2.65 -8.64 5.81
C SER A 30 -3.81 -7.98 5.06
N THR A 31 -3.76 -7.98 3.73
CA THR A 31 -4.73 -7.31 2.86
C THR A 31 -5.28 -8.29 1.82
N ASN A 32 -4.86 -8.14 0.57
CA ASN A 32 -5.17 -8.95 -0.60
C ASN A 32 -4.32 -8.47 -1.79
N MET A 33 -4.40 -9.18 -2.91
CA MET A 33 -3.68 -8.84 -4.13
C MET A 33 -4.05 -7.46 -4.68
N SER A 34 -5.32 -7.06 -4.59
CA SER A 34 -5.80 -5.78 -5.14
C SER A 34 -5.14 -4.57 -4.47
N ALA A 35 -5.05 -4.57 -3.14
CA ALA A 35 -4.39 -3.50 -2.38
C ALA A 35 -2.91 -3.38 -2.76
N ILE A 36 -2.20 -4.51 -2.87
CA ILE A 36 -0.79 -4.52 -3.27
C ILE A 36 -0.61 -3.99 -4.70
N SER A 37 -1.47 -4.40 -5.63
CA SER A 37 -1.42 -3.90 -7.02
C SER A 37 -1.66 -2.39 -7.10
N VAL A 38 -2.63 -1.86 -6.34
CA VAL A 38 -2.89 -0.42 -6.25
C VAL A 38 -1.66 0.32 -5.72
N TYR A 39 -1.09 -0.16 -4.61
CA TYR A 39 0.09 0.45 -4.00
C TYR A 39 1.28 0.48 -4.96
N LEU A 40 1.61 -0.66 -5.60
CA LEU A 40 2.73 -0.75 -6.53
C LEU A 40 2.55 0.15 -7.76
N LEU A 41 1.32 0.27 -8.28
CA LEU A 41 1.02 1.21 -9.37
C LEU A 41 1.29 2.65 -8.93
N LEU A 42 0.83 3.06 -7.76
CA LEU A 42 1.05 4.42 -7.26
C LEU A 42 2.53 4.71 -6.98
N VAL A 43 3.28 3.75 -6.45
CA VAL A 43 4.74 3.88 -6.31
C VAL A 43 5.40 4.08 -7.68
N SER A 44 5.03 3.28 -8.68
CA SER A 44 5.55 3.44 -10.04
C SER A 44 5.24 4.82 -10.63
N LEU A 45 4.00 5.29 -10.49
CA LEU A 45 3.56 6.59 -10.97
C LEU A 45 4.21 7.76 -10.19
N SER A 46 4.54 7.57 -8.91
CA SER A 46 5.20 8.57 -8.06
C SER A 46 6.54 9.03 -8.64
N MET A 47 7.28 8.12 -9.28
CA MET A 47 8.59 8.40 -9.86
C MET A 47 8.53 9.37 -11.05
N HIS A 48 7.37 9.46 -11.69
CA HIS A 48 7.12 10.26 -12.89
C HIS A 48 6.28 11.52 -12.60
N HIS A 49 5.90 11.76 -11.33
CA HIS A 49 4.90 12.79 -10.93
C HIS A 49 3.64 12.74 -11.79
N GLU A 50 3.18 11.53 -12.07
CA GLU A 50 2.00 11.33 -12.90
C GLU A 50 0.74 11.80 -12.18
N GLN A 51 -0.14 12.43 -12.95
CA GLN A 51 -1.45 12.91 -12.54
C GLN A 51 -2.47 12.62 -13.64
N GLY A 52 -3.74 12.62 -13.30
CA GLY A 52 -4.81 12.48 -14.29
C GLY A 52 -6.09 11.93 -13.72
N ALA A 53 -6.97 11.43 -14.58
CA ALA A 53 -8.26 10.91 -14.14
C ALA A 53 -8.10 9.58 -13.39
N ILE A 54 -8.93 9.35 -12.37
CA ILE A 54 -9.06 8.06 -11.66
C ILE A 54 -9.32 6.90 -12.64
N ARG A 55 -9.99 7.17 -13.77
CA ARG A 55 -10.15 6.22 -14.87
C ARG A 55 -8.84 5.58 -15.32
N LYS A 56 -7.74 6.36 -15.42
CA LYS A 56 -6.41 5.83 -15.81
C LYS A 56 -5.94 4.73 -14.86
N LEU A 57 -6.15 4.91 -13.54
CA LEU A 57 -5.79 3.89 -12.54
C LEU A 57 -6.64 2.63 -12.69
N CYS A 58 -7.95 2.80 -12.90
CA CYS A 58 -8.90 1.70 -13.12
C CYS A 58 -8.53 0.89 -14.37
N ASP A 59 -8.24 1.57 -15.48
CA ASP A 59 -7.92 0.96 -16.77
C ASP A 59 -6.60 0.16 -16.69
N VAL A 60 -5.56 0.71 -16.04
CA VAL A 60 -4.26 0.04 -15.88
C VAL A 60 -4.38 -1.21 -14.98
N LEU A 61 -5.14 -1.11 -13.89
CA LEU A 61 -5.36 -2.24 -12.98
C LEU A 61 -6.40 -3.24 -13.51
N ASN A 62 -7.13 -2.89 -14.56
CA ASN A 62 -8.28 -3.63 -15.07
C ASN A 62 -9.32 -3.93 -13.98
N VAL A 63 -9.70 -2.89 -13.23
CA VAL A 63 -10.68 -2.97 -12.13
C VAL A 63 -11.72 -1.85 -12.24
N ASP A 64 -12.85 -2.01 -11.56
CA ASP A 64 -13.81 -0.92 -11.38
C ASP A 64 -13.36 0.06 -10.28
N VAL A 65 -14.02 1.23 -10.24
CA VAL A 65 -13.70 2.30 -9.28
C VAL A 65 -13.92 1.87 -7.83
N GLN A 66 -14.84 0.92 -7.58
CA GLN A 66 -15.11 0.45 -6.23
C GLN A 66 -13.95 -0.42 -5.72
N THR A 67 -13.48 -1.34 -6.56
CA THR A 67 -12.33 -2.20 -6.28
C THR A 67 -11.06 -1.36 -6.06
N LEU A 68 -10.86 -0.30 -6.87
CA LEU A 68 -9.77 0.65 -6.65
C LEU A 68 -9.90 1.35 -5.28
N ALA A 69 -11.11 1.86 -4.95
CA ALA A 69 -11.35 2.54 -3.69
C ALA A 69 -11.15 1.62 -2.47
N ASP A 70 -11.57 0.36 -2.57
CA ASP A 70 -11.37 -0.64 -1.53
C ASP A 70 -9.88 -0.98 -1.36
N GLY A 71 -9.14 -1.11 -2.47
CA GLY A 71 -7.69 -1.29 -2.48
C GLY A 71 -6.95 -0.12 -1.80
N LEU A 72 -7.30 1.12 -2.16
CA LEU A 72 -6.78 2.34 -1.51
C LEU A 72 -7.08 2.33 -0.01
N SER A 73 -8.32 2.04 0.38
CA SER A 73 -8.71 1.99 1.80
C SER A 73 -7.91 0.93 2.58
N LYS A 74 -7.60 -0.21 1.97
CA LYS A 74 -6.74 -1.23 2.58
C LYS A 74 -5.29 -0.77 2.73
N CYS A 75 -4.76 -0.06 1.74
CA CYS A 75 -3.45 0.57 1.85
C CYS A 75 -3.41 1.61 2.97
N GLU A 76 -4.45 2.43 3.12
CA GLU A 76 -4.55 3.42 4.21
C GLU A 76 -4.60 2.76 5.59
N GLN A 77 -5.39 1.68 5.74
CA GLN A 77 -5.46 0.90 6.99
C GLN A 77 -4.10 0.38 7.45
N LEU A 78 -3.19 0.10 6.50
CA LEU A 78 -1.82 -0.36 6.77
C LEU A 78 -0.75 0.72 6.60
N GLN A 79 -1.16 2.00 6.56
CA GLN A 79 -0.27 3.15 6.46
C GLN A 79 0.67 3.13 5.23
N LEU A 80 0.27 2.45 4.16
CA LEU A 80 1.00 2.49 2.88
C LEU A 80 0.66 3.73 2.05
N ILE A 81 -0.51 4.32 2.28
CA ILE A 81 -1.00 5.50 1.57
C ILE A 81 -1.70 6.41 2.56
N SER A 82 -1.56 7.72 2.38
CA SER A 82 -2.50 8.71 2.92
C SER A 82 -3.24 9.37 1.75
N THR A 83 -4.57 9.39 1.78
CA THR A 83 -5.38 10.07 0.78
C THR A 83 -5.92 11.40 1.30
N TYR A 84 -5.68 12.47 0.56
CA TYR A 84 -6.29 13.77 0.80
C TYR A 84 -7.28 14.06 -0.31
N LYS A 85 -8.38 14.71 0.03
CA LYS A 85 -9.43 15.05 -0.91
C LYS A 85 -9.63 16.56 -0.93
N LYS A 86 -9.53 17.15 -2.11
CA LYS A 86 -9.96 18.52 -2.38
C LYS A 86 -11.23 18.45 -3.23
N GLN A 87 -12.31 19.07 -2.73
CA GLN A 87 -13.55 19.20 -3.48
C GLN A 87 -13.44 20.36 -4.44
N GLU A 88 -13.81 20.15 -5.70
CA GLU A 88 -14.01 21.21 -6.69
C GLU A 88 -15.43 21.17 -7.24
N GLU A 89 -15.83 22.21 -7.97
CA GLU A 89 -17.22 22.42 -8.41
C GLU A 89 -17.74 21.28 -9.30
N PHE A 90 -16.88 20.69 -10.14
CA PHE A 90 -17.26 19.69 -11.14
C PHE A 90 -16.66 18.30 -10.90
N HIS A 91 -15.55 18.21 -10.16
CA HIS A 91 -14.88 16.96 -9.86
C HIS A 91 -14.09 17.06 -8.55
N ASP A 92 -13.83 15.94 -7.90
CA ASP A 92 -12.92 15.90 -6.77
C ASP A 92 -11.48 15.68 -7.25
N VAL A 93 -10.51 16.21 -6.51
CA VAL A 93 -9.08 15.92 -6.70
C VAL A 93 -8.57 15.14 -5.50
N TYR A 94 -8.05 13.93 -5.74
CA TYR A 94 -7.45 13.07 -4.73
C TYR A 94 -5.93 13.21 -4.79
N ALA A 95 -5.32 13.54 -3.66
CA ALA A 95 -3.87 13.58 -3.54
C ALA A 95 -3.42 12.35 -2.75
N PHE A 96 -2.59 11.51 -3.38
CA PHE A 96 -2.04 10.31 -2.77
C PHE A 96 -0.60 10.56 -2.30
N ASP A 97 -0.36 10.33 -1.02
CA ASP A 97 0.96 10.33 -0.42
C ASP A 97 1.35 8.89 -0.11
N VAL A 98 2.35 8.36 -0.81
CA VAL A 98 2.74 6.94 -0.76
C VAL A 98 3.86 6.72 0.25
N HIS A 99 3.70 5.79 1.17
CA HIS A 99 4.64 5.54 2.26
C HIS A 99 5.35 4.20 2.08
N ARG A 100 6.64 4.17 2.42
CA ARG A 100 7.43 2.94 2.43
C ARG A 100 6.81 1.94 3.44
N PRO A 101 6.69 0.65 3.08
CA PRO A 101 6.28 -0.37 4.04
C PRO A 101 7.27 -0.43 5.20
N LEU A 102 6.77 -0.80 6.38
CA LEU A 102 7.65 -1.18 7.48
C LEU A 102 8.45 -2.42 7.05
N ASP A 103 9.72 -2.47 7.41
CA ASP A 103 10.49 -3.70 7.30
C ASP A 103 9.87 -4.80 8.19
N VAL A 104 10.20 -6.05 7.91
CA VAL A 104 9.64 -7.22 8.60
C VAL A 104 9.73 -7.11 10.13
N ASN A 105 10.86 -6.66 10.68
CA ASN A 105 11.03 -6.55 12.13
C ASN A 105 10.17 -5.42 12.70
N SER A 106 10.16 -4.27 12.04
CA SER A 106 9.34 -3.12 12.45
C SER A 106 7.85 -3.44 12.39
N PHE A 107 7.38 -4.14 11.36
CA PHE A 107 5.99 -4.55 11.23
C PHE A 107 5.57 -5.54 12.32
N LEU A 108 6.40 -6.56 12.61
CA LEU A 108 6.11 -7.55 13.64
C LEU A 108 6.12 -6.97 15.06
N LYS A 109 6.92 -5.93 15.31
CA LYS A 109 6.98 -5.21 16.59
C LYS A 109 5.92 -4.12 16.72
N HIS A 110 5.29 -3.72 15.61
CA HIS A 110 4.27 -2.68 15.62
C HIS A 110 3.04 -3.15 16.40
N ASP A 111 2.58 -2.35 17.36
CA ASP A 111 1.51 -2.74 18.30
C ASP A 111 0.26 -3.25 17.58
N VAL A 112 -0.21 -2.53 16.56
CA VAL A 112 -1.41 -2.92 15.82
C VAL A 112 -1.12 -4.03 14.80
N PHE A 113 -0.19 -3.81 13.86
CA PHE A 113 0.07 -4.75 12.77
C PHE A 113 0.62 -6.10 13.23
N GLY A 114 1.54 -6.11 14.20
CA GLY A 114 2.06 -7.35 14.78
C GLY A 114 0.97 -8.21 15.42
N ARG A 115 0.03 -7.59 16.16
CA ARG A 115 -1.12 -8.32 16.72
C ARG A 115 -2.10 -8.81 15.65
N TYR A 116 -2.26 -8.04 14.58
CA TYR A 116 -3.15 -8.41 13.47
C TYR A 116 -2.61 -9.61 12.70
N ILE A 117 -1.33 -9.59 12.28
CA ILE A 117 -0.75 -10.67 11.48
C ILE A 117 -0.69 -12.00 12.22
N ILE A 118 -0.54 -11.99 13.57
CA ILE A 118 -0.62 -13.20 14.42
C ILE A 118 -1.99 -13.88 14.33
N LYS A 119 -3.06 -13.14 14.00
CA LYS A 119 -4.41 -13.71 13.81
C LYS A 119 -4.64 -14.22 12.39
N VAL A 120 -3.83 -13.76 11.43
CA VAL A 120 -4.00 -14.05 10.00
C VAL A 120 -3.12 -15.23 9.57
N LEU A 121 -1.91 -15.32 10.11
CA LEU A 121 -0.91 -16.31 9.73
C LEU A 121 -0.65 -17.33 10.83
N ASP A 122 -0.23 -18.52 10.41
CA ASP A 122 0.17 -19.59 11.33
C ASP A 122 1.40 -19.21 12.16
N ALA A 123 1.40 -19.62 13.43
CA ALA A 123 2.47 -19.30 14.37
C ALA A 123 3.86 -19.81 13.90
N SER A 124 3.91 -20.95 13.21
CA SER A 124 5.14 -21.51 12.66
C SER A 124 5.74 -20.63 11.56
N TYR A 125 4.92 -20.08 10.68
CA TYR A 125 5.37 -19.16 9.63
C TYR A 125 5.88 -17.85 10.23
N ILE A 126 5.20 -17.31 11.24
CA ILE A 126 5.65 -16.11 11.96
C ILE A 126 6.97 -16.36 12.68
N MET A 127 7.17 -17.55 13.24
CA MET A 127 8.44 -17.93 13.87
C MET A 127 9.59 -17.97 12.84
N GLN A 128 9.35 -18.56 11.67
CA GLN A 128 10.32 -18.56 10.57
C GLN A 128 10.70 -17.15 10.11
N LEU A 129 9.71 -16.25 9.97
CA LEU A 129 9.97 -14.84 9.65
C LEU A 129 10.81 -14.15 10.73
N LYS A 130 10.53 -14.41 12.01
CA LYS A 130 11.34 -13.86 13.11
C LYS A 130 12.77 -14.38 13.06
N GLU A 131 12.98 -15.66 12.82
CA GLU A 131 14.32 -16.26 12.74
C GLU A 131 15.10 -15.73 11.53
N ALA A 132 14.48 -15.69 10.35
CA ALA A 132 15.12 -15.21 9.12
C ALA A 132 15.51 -13.72 9.18
N HIS A 133 14.77 -12.92 9.94
CA HIS A 133 15.03 -11.48 10.11
C HIS A 133 15.65 -11.13 11.47
N GLN A 134 15.99 -12.12 12.30
CA GLN A 134 16.87 -12.00 13.47
C GLN A 134 18.32 -12.27 13.05
N SER A 135 19.02 -11.25 12.54
CA SER A 135 20.46 -11.26 12.23
C SER A 135 20.90 -9.79 12.09
N PHE A 136 21.85 -9.16 12.80
CA PHE A 136 22.82 -9.48 13.85
C PHE A 136 22.83 -8.28 14.82
N VAL A 137 22.64 -8.49 16.12
CA VAL A 137 23.22 -7.60 17.14
C VAL A 137 24.45 -8.36 17.64
N LEU A 138 25.60 -8.12 17.01
CA LEU A 138 26.91 -8.43 17.58
C LEU A 138 27.42 -7.19 18.30
#